data_AF-A0A7C7A7C2-F1
#
_entry.id   AF-A0A7C7A7C2-F1
#
_cell.length_a   1.000
_cell.length_b   1.000
_cell.length_c   1.000
_cell.angle_alpha   90.00
_cell.angle_beta   90.00
_cell.angle_gamma   90.00
#
_symmetry.space_group_name_H-M   'P 1'
#
loop_
_entity.id
_entity.type
_entity.pdbx_description
1 polymer ?
#
loop_
_entity_poly.entity_id
_entity_poly.type
_entity_poly.pdbx_seq_one_letter_code
_entity_poly.pdbx_strand_id
1 'polypeptide(L)' 'MNIESIFLLNFRNYGEQYIELHPGLNIFYGDNAQGKTNIIEAVYLLTMGKS' A
#
# COMPACT_ATOMS: atom_id res chain seq x y z
N MET A 1 -7.97 -13.98 -3.70
CA MET A 1 -6.95 -13.50 -2.74
C MET A 1 -7.42 -12.13 -2.30
N ASN A 2 -7.75 -11.94 -1.02
CA ASN A 2 -8.15 -10.65 -0.47
C ASN A 2 -7.05 -10.18 0.50
N ILE A 3 -6.70 -8.91 0.43
CA ILE A 3 -5.74 -8.28 1.34
C ILE A 3 -6.56 -7.53 2.38
N GLU A 4 -6.44 -7.91 3.64
CA GLU A 4 -7.17 -7.29 4.76
C GLU A 4 -6.44 -6.06 5.30
N SER A 5 -5.11 -6.10 5.31
CA SER A 5 -4.29 -4.98 5.76
C SER A 5 -2.92 -4.96 5.10
N ILE A 6 -2.29 -3.79 5.11
CA ILE A 6 -0.92 -3.56 4.67
C ILE A 6 -0.18 -2.86 5.80
N PHE A 7 1.00 -3.38 6.14
CA PHE A 7 1.95 -2.70 7.02
C PHE A 7 3.21 -2.35 6.24
N LEU A 8 3.54 -1.05 6.22
CA LEU A 8 4.71 -0.49 5.55
C LEU A 8 5.64 0.09 6.60
N LEU A 9 6.91 -0.34 6.57
CA LEU A 9 7.96 0.18 7.42
C LEU A 9 9.16 0.55 6.56
N ASN A 10 9.60 1.81 6.64
CA ASN A 10 10.70 2.36 5.86
C ASN A 10 10.58 2.08 4.35
N PHE A 11 9.36 2.11 3.82
CA PHE A 11 9.06 1.79 2.43
C PHE A 11 8.77 3.07 1.64
N ARG A 12 9.67 3.41 0.71
CA ARG A 12 9.62 4.65 -0.09
C ARG A 12 9.57 5.89 0.82
N ASN A 13 8.49 6.66 0.77
CA ASN A 13 8.28 7.84 1.60
C ASN A 13 7.48 7.53 2.88
N TYR A 14 7.07 6.28 3.12
CA TYR A 14 6.43 5.87 4.36
C TYR A 14 7.48 5.48 5.40
N GLY A 15 7.52 6.21 6.52
CA GLY A 15 8.29 5.82 7.70
C GLY A 15 7.66 4.60 8.38
N GLU A 16 6.42 4.75 8.84
CA GLU A 16 5.58 3.66 9.35
C GLU A 16 4.13 3.94 8.95
N GLN A 17 3.45 2.97 8.34
CA GLN A 17 2.05 3.10 7.96
C GLN A 17 1.34 1.75 8.05
N TYR A 18 0.24 1.74 8.79
CA TYR A 18 -0.73 0.64 8.80
C TYR A 18 -1.99 1.08 8.03
N ILE A 19 -2.48 0.21 7.15
CA ILE A 19 -3.67 0.47 6.33
C ILE A 19 -4.57 -0.75 6.42
N GLU A 20 -5.78 -0.57 6.95
CA GLU A 20 -6.85 -1.55 6.82
C GLU A 20 -7.56 -1.35 5.49
N LEU A 21 -7.78 -2.45 4.76
CA LEU A 21 -8.43 -2.42 3.46
C LEU A 21 -9.86 -2.92 3.56
N HIS A 22 -10.75 -2.24 2.86
CA HIS A 22 -12.10 -2.74 2.63
C HIS A 22 -12.05 -3.94 1.66
N PRO A 23 -12.87 -4.99 1.85
CA PRO A 23 -12.92 -6.16 0.96
C PRO A 23 -13.43 -5.86 -0.46
N GLY A 24 -13.87 -4.64 -0.72
CA GLY A 24 -14.40 -4.17 -2.00
C GLY A 24 -13.51 -3.08 -2.62
N LEU A 25 -14.08 -1.90 -2.82
CA LEU A 25 -13.37 -0.76 -3.41
C LEU A 25 -12.58 0.01 -2.34
N ASN A 26 -11.30 0.23 -2.59
CA ASN A 26 -10.44 1.13 -1.81
C ASN A 26 -10.02 2.29 -2.70
N ILE A 27 -10.26 3.53 -2.26
CA ILE A 27 -9.89 4.75 -3.00
C ILE A 27 -8.82 5.49 -2.22
N PHE A 28 -7.63 5.61 -2.82
CA PHE A 28 -6.55 6.45 -2.30
C PHE A 28 -6.54 7.78 -3.08
N TYR A 29 -6.73 8.90 -2.39
CA TYR A 29 -6.80 10.24 -2.98
C TYR A 29 -5.87 11.23 -2.24
N GLY A 30 -5.57 12.37 -2.88
CA GLY A 30 -4.65 13.39 -2.35
C GLY A 30 -3.72 13.93 -3.45
N ASP A 31 -2.73 14.73 -3.08
CA ASP A 31 -1.83 15.35 -4.05
C ASP A 31 -0.78 14.37 -4.60
N ASN A 32 -0.21 14.69 -5.76
CA ASN A 32 0.90 13.92 -6.31
C ASN A 32 2.07 13.84 -5.31
N ALA A 33 2.84 12.75 -5.39
CA ALA A 33 3.95 12.44 -4.49
C ALA A 33 3.61 12.15 -3.02
N GLN A 34 2.33 12.07 -2.62
CA GLN A 34 1.92 11.68 -1.26
C GLN A 34 1.93 10.16 -0.97
N GLY A 35 2.48 9.33 -1.87
CA GLY A 35 2.63 7.89 -1.62
C GLY A 35 1.50 6.98 -2.12
N LYS A 36 0.47 7.51 -2.78
CA LYS A 36 -0.61 6.69 -3.38
C LYS A 36 -0.09 5.58 -4.30
N THR A 37 0.83 5.90 -5.21
CA THR A 37 1.46 4.89 -6.08
C THR A 37 2.28 3.88 -5.27
N ASN A 38 2.93 4.32 -4.19
CA ASN A 38 3.74 3.46 -3.33
C ASN A 38 2.88 2.38 -2.64
N ILE A 39 1.62 2.69 -2.26
CA ILE A 39 0.69 1.68 -1.73
C ILE A 39 0.41 0.59 -2.77
N ILE A 40 0.18 0.97 -4.02
CA ILE A 40 -0.05 0.01 -5.13
C ILE A 40 1.21 -0.81 -5.40
N GLU A 41 2.40 -0.19 -5.40
CA GLU A 41 3.68 -0.89 -5.52
C GLU A 41 3.90 -1.89 -4.39
N ALA A 42 3.57 -1.52 -3.15
CA ALA A 42 3.70 -2.42 -2.01
C ALA A 42 2.81 -3.66 -2.16
N VAL A 43 1.54 -3.47 -2.56
CA VAL A 43 0.63 -4.60 -2.86
C VAL A 43 1.22 -5.51 -3.94
N TYR A 44 1.75 -4.91 -5.00
CA TYR A 44 2.36 -5.66 -6.09
C TYR A 44 3.58 -6.48 -5.62
N LEU A 45 4.49 -5.87 -4.85
CA LEU A 45 5.67 -6.55 -4.32
C LEU A 45 5.31 -7.70 -3.37
N LEU A 46 4.38 -7.45 -2.44
CA LEU A 46 3.94 -8.44 -1.45
C LEU A 46 3.23 -9.64 -2.10
N THR A 47 2.56 -9.43 -3.24
CA THR A 47 1.84 -10.50 -3.95
C THR A 47 2.72 -11.26 -4.95
N MET A 48 3.73 -10.62 -5.53
CA MET A 48 4.63 -11.26 -6.50
C MET A 48 5.90 -11.85 -5.92
N GLY A 49 6.23 -11.54 -4.66
CA GLY A 49 7.37 -12.16 -3.96
C GLY A 49 8.73 -11.87 -4.58
N LYS A 50 8.86 -10.76 -5.34
CA LYS A 50 10.13 -10.27 -5.86
C LYS A 50 10.65 -9.17 -4.96
N SER A 51 11.81 -9.40 -4.34
CA SER A 51 12.64 -8.37 -3.69
C SER A 51 13.74 -7.90 -4.62
#